data_AF-A0A966TEC8-F1
#
_entry.id   AF-A0A966TEC8-F1
#
_cell.length_a   1.000
_cell.length_b   1.000
_cell.length_c   1.000
_cell.angle_alpha   90.00
_cell.angle_beta   90.00
_cell.angle_gamma   90.00
#
_symmetry.space_group_name_H-M   'P 1'
#
loop_
_entity.id
_entity.type
_entity.pdbx_description
1 polymer ?
#
loop_
_entity_poly.entity_id
_entity_poly.type
_entity_poly.pdbx_seq_one_letter_code
_entity_poly.pdbx_strand_id
1 'polypeptide(L)' 'DLDEAQASAAKKAAEEAMKNRTSDVDYAKAQAELAEAIAQIQAIQKLRQKH' A
#
# COMPACT_ATOMS: atom_id res chain seq x y z
N ASP A 1 -4.00 -12.10 11.49
CA ASP A 1 -2.60 -11.86 11.01
C ASP A 1 -2.36 -12.11 9.53
N LEU A 2 -3.35 -12.59 8.76
CA LEU A 2 -3.23 -12.76 7.32
C LEU A 2 -3.36 -11.41 6.57
N ASP A 3 -4.21 -10.51 7.07
CA ASP A 3 -4.47 -9.20 6.48
C ASP A 3 -3.26 -8.27 6.53
N GLU A 4 -2.46 -8.34 7.58
CA GLU A 4 -1.27 -7.49 7.76
C GLU A 4 -0.12 -7.92 6.84
N ALA A 5 0.01 -9.23 6.59
CA ALA A 5 0.96 -9.76 5.62
C ALA A 5 0.57 -9.39 4.17
N GLN A 6 -0.71 -9.49 3.83
CA GLN A 6 -1.20 -9.11 2.51
C GLN A 6 -1.04 -7.62 2.25
N ALA A 7 -1.31 -6.79 3.26
CA ALA A 7 -1.23 -5.35 3.11
C ALA A 7 0.23 -4.83 3.09
N SER A 8 1.14 -5.46 3.84
CA SER A 8 2.58 -5.17 3.73
C SER A 8 3.17 -5.61 2.38
N ALA A 9 2.70 -6.73 1.81
CA ALA A 9 3.06 -7.15 0.46
C ALA A 9 2.57 -6.15 -0.60
N ALA A 10 1.33 -5.66 -0.48
CA ALA A 10 0.77 -4.65 -1.37
C ALA A 10 1.59 -3.34 -1.33
N LYS A 11 1.97 -2.89 -0.14
CA LYS A 11 2.85 -1.72 0.03
C LYS A 11 4.20 -1.92 -0.68
N LYS A 12 4.82 -3.09 -0.50
CA LYS A 12 6.13 -3.40 -1.08
C LYS A 12 6.07 -3.47 -2.62
N ALA A 13 5.03 -4.08 -3.16
CA ALA A 13 4.79 -4.14 -4.60
C ALA A 13 4.59 -2.73 -5.20
N ALA A 14 3.86 -1.86 -4.51
CA ALA A 14 3.67 -0.48 -4.94
C ALA A 14 4.98 0.34 -4.87
N GLU A 15 5.82 0.15 -3.84
CA GLU A 15 7.15 0.77 -3.75
C GLU A 15 8.10 0.31 -4.87
N GLU A 16 8.12 -0.99 -5.18
CA GLU A 16 8.89 -1.53 -6.31
C GLU A 16 8.37 -1.03 -7.65
N ALA A 17 7.04 -0.95 -7.78
CA ALA A 17 6.43 -0.40 -8.97
C ALA A 17 6.89 1.04 -9.16
N MET A 18 6.84 1.91 -8.14
CA MET A 18 7.32 3.30 -8.20
C MET A 18 8.79 3.44 -8.59
N LYS A 19 9.66 2.54 -8.12
CA LYS A 19 11.10 2.55 -8.49
C LYS A 19 11.36 2.27 -9.97
N ASN A 20 10.50 1.49 -10.62
CA ASN A 20 10.69 1.03 -11.98
C ASN A 20 9.90 1.85 -13.02
N ARG A 21 9.13 2.87 -12.63
CA ARG A 21 8.31 3.66 -13.58
C ARG A 21 9.13 4.80 -14.16
N THR A 22 9.11 4.93 -15.49
CA THR A 22 9.82 5.95 -16.26
C THR A 22 8.92 7.11 -16.72
N SER A 23 7.60 7.01 -16.52
CA SER A 23 6.64 8.06 -16.89
C SER A 23 5.94 8.66 -15.65
N ASP A 24 5.79 9.98 -15.63
CA ASP A 24 5.13 10.73 -14.54
C ASP A 24 3.68 10.29 -14.29
N VAL A 25 2.97 9.89 -15.35
CA VAL A 25 1.58 9.39 -15.27
C VAL A 25 1.53 8.05 -14.51
N ASP A 26 2.47 7.15 -14.80
CA ASP A 26 2.54 5.87 -14.12
C ASP A 26 2.98 6.06 -12.65
N TYR A 27 3.84 7.05 -12.37
CA TYR A 27 4.21 7.44 -11.01
C TYR A 27 2.99 7.89 -10.21
N ALA A 28 2.19 8.82 -10.73
CA ALA A 28 0.99 9.33 -10.07
C ALA A 28 -0.02 8.21 -9.76
N LYS A 29 -0.20 7.27 -10.71
CA LYS A 29 -1.09 6.12 -10.51
C LYS A 29 -0.57 5.16 -9.42
N ALA A 30 0.72 4.85 -9.40
CA ALA A 30 1.31 4.04 -8.33
C ALA A 30 1.21 4.73 -6.97
N GLN A 31 1.39 6.05 -6.92
CA GLN A 31 1.28 6.79 -5.68
C GLN A 31 -0.14 6.72 -5.11
N ALA A 32 -1.16 6.79 -5.97
CA ALA A 32 -2.55 6.61 -5.57
C ALA A 32 -2.83 5.19 -5.03
N GLU A 33 -2.38 4.16 -5.75
CA GLU A 33 -2.51 2.75 -5.31
C GLU A 33 -1.76 2.49 -3.98
N LEU A 34 -0.58 3.08 -3.80
CA LEU A 34 0.20 3.00 -2.56
C LEU A 34 -0.54 3.67 -1.39
N ALA A 35 -1.11 4.86 -1.62
CA ALA A 35 -1.84 5.60 -0.59
C ALA A 35 -3.09 4.83 -0.12
N GLU A 36 -3.81 4.19 -1.05
CA GLU A 36 -4.96 3.34 -0.74
C GLU A 36 -4.56 2.10 0.08
N ALA A 37 -3.49 1.42 -0.31
CA ALA A 37 -2.96 0.28 0.44
C ALA A 37 -2.54 0.67 1.86
N ILE A 38 -1.86 1.81 2.03
CA ILE A 38 -1.48 2.33 3.36
C ILE A 38 -2.72 2.65 4.20
N ALA A 39 -3.75 3.26 3.61
CA ALA A 39 -4.99 3.56 4.32
C ALA A 39 -5.70 2.29 4.81
N GLN A 40 -5.70 1.22 4.01
CA GLN A 40 -6.23 -0.09 4.42
C GLN A 40 -5.44 -0.69 5.59
N ILE A 41 -4.10 -0.66 5.54
CA ILE A 41 -3.25 -1.14 6.65
C ILE A 41 -3.61 -0.40 7.93
N GLN A 42 -3.68 0.93 7.88
CA GLN A 42 -3.99 1.76 9.04
C GLN A 42 -5.39 1.47 9.60
N ALA A 43 -6.38 1.23 8.75
CA ALA A 43 -7.71 0.85 9.17
C ALA A 43 -7.72 -0.49 9.89
N ILE A 44 -7.04 -1.51 9.33
CA ILE A 44 -6.90 -2.84 9.94
C ILE A 44 -6.19 -2.74 11.29
N GLN A 45 -5.10 -1.98 11.38
CA GLN A 45 -4.36 -1.77 12.63
C GLN A 45 -5.21 -1.08 13.70
N LYS A 46 -5.98 -0.05 13.33
CA LYS A 46 -6.90 0.62 14.26
C LYS A 46 -8.01 -0.30 14.76
N LEU A 47 -8.54 -1.17 13.91
CA LEU A 47 -9.53 -2.17 14.30
C LEU A 47 -8.96 -3.19 15.27
N ARG A 48 -7.73 -3.68 15.02
CA ARG A 48 -7.02 -4.60 15.92
C ARG A 48 -6.71 -3.99 17.27
N GLN A 49 -6.35 -2.71 17.34
CA GLN A 49 -6.07 -2.03 18.61
C GLN A 49 -7.31 -1.76 19.46
N LYS A 50 -8.50 -1.74 18.85
CA LYS A 50 -9.77 -1.57 19.55
C LYS A 50 -10.35 -2.88 20.10
N HIS A 51 -9.81 -4.02 19.70
CA HIS A 51 -10.27 -5.36 20.08
C HIS A 51 -9.32 -6.03 21.05
#